data_AF-A0A497GR10-F1
#
_entry.id   AF-A0A497GR10-F1
#
_cell.length_a   1.000
_cell.length_b   1.000
_cell.length_c   1.000
_cell.angle_alpha   90.00
_cell.angle_beta   90.00
_cell.angle_gamma   90.00
#
_symmetry.space_group_name_H-M   'P 1'
#
loop_
_entity.id
_entity.type
_entity.pdbx_description
1 polymer ?
#
loop_
_entity_poly.entity_id
_entity_poly.type
_entity_poly.pdbx_seq_one_letter_code
_entity_poly.pdbx_strand_id
1 'polypeptide(L)'
;MSSSKHFMNYLEASMIFLQSYGIAWFSLDLLRCVIKPLVEKGKLTRDALGALIERYAPRFRRASEAYYIERLLWHLGLISIRGDGEYVPTNTCHILYASMRDDESFRRSLIRVLCKWRPFVALVRYIGRKKVRVRDIIRDLGGEMKEYSMKMKRYGLLKALGGRRRVPFAKPYNSFVVRNFFVPLLRELGLVDIDGSSIYLSFEGLELLEGIDVARTLVLRNAPFAPTALVAYQQTLLDSKDEFILISPWVNSMLEYVMKPMDDVKKLENIIIVLRNERDIDHVKRCASMYDVEVRAYVVDRLHAKLSCSSMGSAFLGSANITKGSLLKNYEVGVFYMSCPEELFALAYDMISQARRYFLIKHTS
;
A
#
# COMPACT_ATOMS: atom_id res chain seq x y z
N MET A 1 16.96 21.17 5.11
CA MET A 1 16.33 19.83 4.96
C MET A 1 15.60 19.50 6.25
N SER A 2 14.26 19.44 6.21
CA SER A 2 13.43 19.13 7.38
C SER A 2 13.79 17.76 7.96
N SER A 3 14.24 17.71 9.22
CA SER A 3 14.52 16.47 9.95
C SER A 3 13.20 15.80 10.35
N SER A 4 12.53 15.18 9.38
CA SER A 4 11.48 14.22 9.71
C SER A 4 12.11 13.09 10.52
N LYS A 5 11.63 12.89 11.76
CA LYS A 5 12.05 11.80 12.65
C LYS A 5 11.70 10.42 12.05
N HIS A 6 10.81 10.38 11.06
CA HIS A 6 10.34 9.16 10.40
C HIS A 6 10.74 9.11 8.92
N PHE A 7 11.15 7.94 8.47
CA PHE A 7 11.44 7.59 7.08
C PHE A 7 10.16 7.37 6.26
N MET A 8 9.09 6.86 6.89
CA MET A 8 7.82 6.54 6.26
C MET A 8 6.67 7.40 6.81
N ASN A 9 5.64 7.61 5.99
CA ASN A 9 4.30 8.04 6.44
C ASN A 9 3.38 6.81 6.62
N TYR A 10 2.14 7.02 7.07
CA TYR A 10 1.20 5.92 7.34
C TYR A 10 0.83 5.15 6.06
N LEU A 11 0.66 5.83 4.92
CA LEU A 11 0.43 5.19 3.62
C LEU A 11 1.58 4.26 3.25
N GLU A 12 2.81 4.76 3.23
CA GLU A 12 4.00 3.97 2.84
C GLU A 12 4.17 2.75 3.76
N ALA A 13 4.07 2.94 5.08
CA ALA A 13 4.17 1.83 6.04
C ALA A 13 3.05 0.80 5.86
N SER A 14 1.81 1.24 5.62
CA SER A 14 0.68 0.36 5.37
C SER A 14 0.84 -0.40 4.05
N MET A 15 1.32 0.26 3.00
CA MET A 15 1.62 -0.38 1.72
C MET A 15 2.73 -1.43 1.86
N ILE A 16 3.80 -1.11 2.58
CA ILE A 16 4.87 -2.07 2.90
C ILE A 16 4.29 -3.29 3.62
N PHE A 17 3.47 -3.09 4.65
CA PHE A 17 2.82 -4.18 5.37
C PHE A 17 1.94 -5.06 4.47
N LEU A 18 1.08 -4.44 3.65
CA LEU A 18 0.17 -5.15 2.75
C LEU A 18 0.93 -5.94 1.68
N GLN A 19 1.98 -5.36 1.13
CA GLN A 19 2.79 -5.95 0.06
C GLN A 19 3.79 -7.01 0.55
N SER A 20 4.09 -7.04 1.84
CA SER A 20 5.01 -8.01 2.44
C SER A 20 4.31 -9.01 3.37
N TYR A 21 2.97 -9.09 3.32
CA TYR A 21 2.21 -9.90 4.26
C TYR A 21 2.59 -11.38 4.16
N GLY A 22 3.11 -11.93 5.24
CA GLY A 22 3.49 -13.35 5.32
C GLY A 22 4.84 -13.68 4.67
N ILE A 23 5.38 -12.79 3.82
CA ILE A 23 6.69 -12.95 3.18
C ILE A 23 7.78 -12.98 4.24
N ALA A 24 8.53 -14.07 4.28
CA ALA A 24 9.67 -14.24 5.16
C ALA A 24 10.96 -14.64 4.42
N TRP A 25 10.82 -15.14 3.20
CA TRP A 25 11.87 -15.63 2.34
C TRP A 25 11.37 -15.59 0.89
N PHE A 26 12.32 -15.56 -0.05
CA PHE A 26 12.11 -15.75 -1.48
C PHE A 26 13.49 -15.97 -2.11
N SER A 27 13.56 -16.74 -3.19
CA SER A 27 14.81 -17.06 -3.89
C SER A 27 14.62 -16.93 -5.39
N LEU A 28 15.66 -16.53 -6.12
CA LEU A 28 15.60 -16.36 -7.57
C LEU A 28 15.33 -17.68 -8.30
N ASP A 29 15.88 -18.79 -7.80
CA ASP A 29 15.63 -20.13 -8.35
C ASP A 29 14.15 -20.50 -8.32
N LEU A 30 13.50 -20.36 -7.16
CA LEU A 30 12.06 -20.56 -7.04
C LEU A 30 11.29 -19.66 -8.01
N LEU A 31 11.67 -18.39 -8.14
CA LEU A 31 11.02 -17.47 -9.07
C LEU A 31 11.10 -17.98 -10.51
N ARG A 32 12.27 -18.45 -10.95
CA ARG A 32 12.47 -19.06 -12.28
C ARG A 32 11.59 -20.30 -12.45
N CYS A 33 11.57 -21.17 -11.44
CA CYS A 33 10.75 -22.39 -11.45
C CYS A 33 9.24 -22.13 -11.42
N VAL A 34 8.79 -20.96 -10.95
CA VAL A 34 7.38 -20.57 -10.96
C VAL A 34 6.98 -19.88 -12.26
N ILE A 35 7.80 -18.94 -12.75
CA ILE A 35 7.50 -18.17 -13.98
C ILE A 35 7.45 -19.07 -15.21
N LYS A 36 8.42 -19.99 -15.35
CA LYS A 36 8.50 -20.86 -16.53
C LYS A 36 7.19 -21.63 -16.80
N PRO A 37 6.70 -22.49 -15.87
CA PRO A 37 5.45 -23.21 -16.11
C PRO A 37 4.23 -22.29 -16.16
N LEU A 38 4.22 -21.16 -15.44
CA LEU A 38 3.13 -20.19 -15.50
C LEU A 38 2.97 -19.59 -16.91
N VAL A 39 4.08 -19.26 -17.57
CA VAL A 39 4.08 -18.69 -18.92
C VAL A 39 3.83 -19.79 -19.97
N GLU A 40 4.53 -20.92 -19.89
CA GLU A 40 4.41 -22.02 -20.87
C GLU A 40 3.01 -22.65 -20.88
N LYS A 41 2.35 -22.76 -19.71
CA LYS A 41 1.00 -23.32 -19.60
C LYS A 41 -0.10 -22.26 -19.64
N GLY A 42 0.25 -20.97 -19.59
CA GLY A 42 -0.67 -19.85 -19.53
C GLY A 42 -1.44 -19.71 -18.20
N LYS A 43 -1.29 -20.64 -17.26
CA LYS A 43 -1.91 -20.58 -15.92
C LYS A 43 -1.21 -21.46 -14.88
N LEU A 44 -1.45 -21.14 -13.61
CA LEU A 44 -0.99 -21.92 -12.45
C LEU A 44 -2.07 -21.92 -11.36
N THR A 45 -2.20 -23.02 -10.60
CA THR A 45 -3.08 -23.11 -9.42
C THR A 45 -2.27 -23.00 -8.13
N ARG A 46 -2.94 -22.76 -7.00
CA ARG A 46 -2.27 -22.70 -5.68
C ARG A 46 -1.59 -24.01 -5.32
N ASP A 47 -2.19 -25.15 -5.64
CA ASP A 47 -1.62 -26.47 -5.35
C ASP A 47 -0.38 -26.73 -6.18
N ALA A 48 -0.39 -26.36 -7.46
CA ALA A 48 0.78 -26.44 -8.33
C ALA A 48 1.92 -25.55 -7.82
N LEU A 49 1.61 -24.34 -7.34
CA LEU A 49 2.59 -23.47 -6.68
C LEU A 49 3.13 -24.11 -5.39
N GLY A 50 2.28 -24.74 -4.59
CA GLY A 50 2.67 -25.49 -3.39
C GLY A 50 3.64 -26.63 -3.70
N ALA A 51 3.38 -27.41 -4.76
CA ALA A 51 4.27 -28.47 -5.22
C ALA A 51 5.64 -27.95 -5.69
N LEU A 52 5.67 -26.79 -6.36
CA LEU A 52 6.93 -26.14 -6.74
C LEU A 52 7.74 -25.70 -5.50
N ILE A 53 7.07 -25.12 -4.50
CA ILE A 53 7.72 -24.75 -3.23
C ILE A 53 8.27 -25.98 -2.52
N GLU A 54 7.52 -27.08 -2.48
CA GLU A 54 7.98 -28.34 -1.87
C GLU A 54 9.22 -28.89 -2.56
N ARG A 55 9.28 -28.80 -3.90
CA ARG A 55 10.42 -29.30 -4.68
C ARG A 55 11.67 -28.42 -4.57
N TYR A 56 11.52 -27.11 -4.70
CA TYR A 56 12.66 -26.17 -4.85
C TYR A 56 13.01 -25.42 -3.57
N ALA A 57 12.14 -25.45 -2.56
CA ALA A 57 12.36 -24.78 -1.29
C ALA A 57 11.79 -25.60 -0.09
N PRO A 58 12.14 -26.89 0.04
CA PRO A 58 11.50 -27.81 0.99
C PRO A 58 11.57 -27.33 2.45
N ARG A 59 12.66 -26.66 2.83
CA ARG A 59 12.84 -26.09 4.19
C ARG A 59 11.80 -25.04 4.59
N PHE A 60 11.08 -24.49 3.62
CA PHE A 60 10.04 -23.50 3.83
C PHE A 60 8.63 -24.03 3.54
N ARG A 61 8.47 -25.35 3.37
CA ARG A 61 7.17 -25.96 3.14
C ARG A 61 6.23 -25.73 4.32
N ARG A 62 5.19 -24.91 4.11
CA ARG A 62 4.03 -24.78 5.01
C ARG A 62 2.77 -24.56 4.20
N ALA A 63 1.62 -24.96 4.74
CA ALA A 63 0.32 -24.90 4.06
C ALA A 63 -0.02 -23.50 3.50
N SER A 64 0.41 -22.42 4.18
CA SER A 64 0.11 -21.04 3.78
C SER A 64 1.14 -20.39 2.84
N GLU A 65 2.26 -21.05 2.54
CA GLU A 65 3.38 -20.40 1.83
C GLU A 65 3.06 -20.13 0.37
N ALA A 66 2.34 -21.04 -0.29
CA ALA A 66 1.83 -20.81 -1.64
C ALA A 66 0.96 -19.54 -1.70
N TYR A 67 0.10 -19.31 -0.70
CA TYR A 67 -0.71 -18.09 -0.60
C TYR A 67 0.13 -16.82 -0.44
N TYR A 68 1.23 -16.88 0.33
CA TYR A 68 2.12 -15.73 0.51
C TYR A 68 2.91 -15.42 -0.78
N ILE A 69 3.47 -16.45 -1.42
CA ILE A 69 4.21 -16.29 -2.68
C ILE A 69 3.28 -15.81 -3.80
N GLU A 70 2.07 -16.35 -3.92
CA GLU A 70 1.02 -15.85 -4.81
C GLU A 70 0.81 -14.34 -4.65
N ARG A 71 0.62 -13.89 -3.40
CA ARG A 71 0.43 -12.45 -3.13
C ARG A 71 1.64 -11.61 -3.52
N LEU A 72 2.86 -12.10 -3.26
CA LEU A 72 4.08 -11.42 -3.70
C LEU A 72 4.09 -11.27 -5.22
N LEU A 73 3.85 -12.35 -5.97
CA LEU A 73 3.81 -12.32 -7.43
C LEU A 73 2.73 -11.35 -7.95
N TRP A 74 1.58 -11.28 -7.29
CA TRP A 74 0.52 -10.30 -7.63
C TRP A 74 0.97 -8.86 -7.37
N HIS A 75 1.61 -8.59 -6.22
CA HIS A 75 2.14 -7.26 -5.89
C HIS A 75 3.28 -6.83 -6.82
N LEU A 76 4.12 -7.78 -7.27
CA LEU A 76 5.13 -7.57 -8.31
C LEU A 76 4.52 -7.36 -9.71
N GLY A 77 3.21 -7.59 -9.85
CA GLY A 77 2.48 -7.47 -11.11
C GLY A 77 2.82 -8.59 -12.09
N LEU A 78 3.32 -9.74 -11.62
CA LEU A 78 3.66 -10.91 -12.44
C LEU A 78 2.44 -11.81 -12.71
N ILE A 79 1.46 -11.80 -11.82
CA ILE A 79 0.23 -12.57 -12.01
C ILE A 79 -1.03 -11.71 -11.88
N SER A 80 -2.07 -12.13 -12.57
CA SER A 80 -3.45 -11.74 -12.32
C SER A 80 -4.23 -12.95 -11.81
N ILE A 81 -5.24 -12.72 -10.97
CA ILE A 81 -6.09 -13.77 -10.42
C ILE A 81 -7.38 -13.83 -11.25
N ARG A 82 -7.73 -15.01 -11.79
CA ARG A 82 -8.97 -15.27 -12.52
C ARG A 82 -9.78 -16.37 -11.82
N GLY A 83 -11.10 -16.17 -11.70
CA GLY A 83 -12.04 -17.17 -11.19
C GLY A 83 -11.63 -17.78 -9.84
N ASP A 84 -11.84 -19.09 -9.71
CA ASP A 84 -11.61 -19.88 -8.50
C ASP A 84 -10.11 -20.20 -8.25
N GLY A 85 -9.29 -19.16 -8.16
CA GLY A 85 -7.89 -19.27 -7.71
C GLY A 85 -6.89 -19.69 -8.80
N GLU A 86 -7.23 -19.48 -10.09
CA GLU A 86 -6.26 -19.60 -11.17
C GLU A 86 -5.44 -18.31 -11.32
N TYR A 87 -4.13 -18.47 -11.49
CA TYR A 87 -3.20 -17.37 -11.75
C TYR A 87 -2.80 -17.38 -13.20
N VAL A 88 -2.93 -16.23 -13.87
CA VAL A 88 -2.49 -16.06 -15.26
C VAL A 88 -1.30 -15.10 -15.32
N PRO A 89 -0.32 -15.32 -16.21
CA PRO A 89 0.81 -14.42 -16.38
C PRO A 89 0.33 -13.07 -16.91
N THR A 90 0.94 -12.00 -16.41
CA THR A 90 0.79 -10.67 -17.00
C THR A 90 1.84 -10.43 -18.09
N ASN A 91 1.72 -9.32 -18.83
CA ASN A 91 2.79 -8.90 -19.74
C ASN A 91 4.13 -8.69 -19.02
N THR A 92 4.13 -8.24 -17.76
CA THR A 92 5.37 -8.09 -16.98
C THR A 92 6.03 -9.46 -16.71
N CYS A 93 5.23 -10.50 -16.51
CA CYS A 93 5.73 -11.87 -16.36
C CYS A 93 6.31 -12.42 -17.67
N HIS A 94 5.65 -12.18 -18.81
CA HIS A 94 6.18 -12.58 -20.12
C HIS A 94 7.52 -11.90 -20.43
N ILE A 95 7.65 -10.59 -20.14
CA ILE A 95 8.92 -9.86 -20.30
C ILE A 95 10.00 -10.46 -19.40
N LEU A 96 9.67 -10.73 -18.13
CA LEU A 96 10.62 -11.33 -17.19
C LEU A 96 11.03 -12.75 -17.62
N TYR A 97 10.10 -13.56 -18.13
CA TYR A 97 10.37 -14.88 -18.69
C TYR A 97 11.30 -14.82 -19.90
N ALA A 98 11.03 -13.91 -20.84
CA ALA A 98 11.87 -13.74 -22.03
C ALA A 98 13.32 -13.37 -21.67
N SER A 99 13.51 -12.64 -20.57
CA SER A 99 14.83 -12.27 -20.06
C SER A 99 15.60 -13.41 -19.36
N MET A 100 14.98 -14.58 -19.12
CA MET A 100 15.64 -15.72 -18.45
C MET A 100 16.68 -16.46 -19.32
N ARG A 101 16.90 -16.01 -20.56
CA ARG A 101 17.87 -16.60 -21.48
C ARG A 101 19.33 -16.39 -21.03
N ASP A 102 19.59 -15.30 -20.32
CA ASP A 102 20.88 -14.97 -19.73
C ASP A 102 20.69 -14.30 -18.35
N ASP A 103 21.67 -14.47 -17.47
CA ASP A 103 21.54 -14.03 -16.08
C ASP A 103 21.55 -12.51 -15.92
N GLU A 104 22.26 -11.77 -16.78
CA GLU A 104 22.35 -10.32 -16.71
C GLU A 104 21.02 -9.65 -17.08
N SER A 105 20.42 -10.06 -18.20
CA SER A 105 19.10 -9.60 -18.65
C SER A 105 18.02 -9.94 -17.64
N PHE A 106 18.05 -11.15 -17.07
CA PHE A 106 17.13 -11.56 -16.02
C PHE A 106 17.28 -10.67 -14.79
N ARG A 107 18.51 -10.46 -14.32
CA ARG A 107 18.81 -9.61 -13.15
C ARG A 107 18.29 -8.20 -13.35
N ARG A 108 18.59 -7.56 -14.49
CA ARG A 108 18.10 -6.20 -14.82
C ARG A 108 16.57 -6.13 -14.89
N SER A 109 15.94 -7.11 -15.54
CA SER A 109 14.47 -7.16 -15.65
C SER A 109 13.82 -7.38 -14.29
N LEU A 110 14.41 -8.23 -13.45
CA LEU A 110 13.95 -8.47 -12.09
C LEU A 110 14.08 -7.22 -11.21
N ILE A 111 15.19 -6.49 -11.30
CA ILE A 111 15.38 -5.22 -10.58
C ILE A 111 14.25 -4.23 -10.95
N ARG A 112 13.90 -4.10 -12.23
CA ARG A 112 12.78 -3.26 -12.69
C ARG A 112 11.43 -3.69 -12.10
N VAL A 113 11.22 -5.00 -11.92
CA VAL A 113 10.02 -5.54 -11.26
C VAL A 113 10.03 -5.22 -9.77
N LEU A 114 11.17 -5.44 -9.08
CA LEU A 114 11.32 -5.19 -7.65
C LEU A 114 11.23 -3.70 -7.28
N CYS A 115 11.58 -2.79 -8.19
CA CYS A 115 11.40 -1.35 -7.99
C CYS A 115 9.92 -0.92 -7.89
N LYS A 116 8.98 -1.80 -8.25
CA LYS A 116 7.54 -1.58 -8.01
C LYS A 116 7.10 -2.04 -6.62
N TRP A 117 7.96 -2.77 -5.91
CA TRP A 117 7.70 -3.34 -4.60
C TRP A 117 8.20 -2.43 -3.48
N ARG A 118 7.25 -1.83 -2.74
CA ARG A 118 7.52 -0.82 -1.70
C ARG A 118 8.51 -1.27 -0.64
N PRO A 119 8.43 -2.51 -0.10
CA PRO A 119 9.39 -2.98 0.89
C PRO A 119 10.85 -2.94 0.40
N PHE A 120 11.07 -3.25 -0.87
CA PHE A 120 12.40 -3.23 -1.48
C PHE A 120 12.88 -1.80 -1.71
N VAL A 121 12.03 -0.94 -2.29
CA VAL A 121 12.36 0.48 -2.53
C VAL A 121 12.72 1.21 -1.24
N ALA A 122 11.92 1.05 -0.17
CA ALA A 122 12.19 1.67 1.11
C ALA A 122 13.53 1.21 1.71
N LEU A 123 13.88 -0.07 1.54
CA LEU A 123 15.17 -0.59 2.00
C LEU A 123 16.35 -0.01 1.21
N VAL A 124 16.29 -0.01 -0.13
CA VAL A 124 17.34 0.54 -1.00
C VAL A 124 17.54 2.03 -0.70
N ARG A 125 16.45 2.81 -0.59
CA ARG A 125 16.51 4.23 -0.20
C ARG A 125 17.12 4.45 1.18
N TYR A 126 16.85 3.57 2.14
CA TYR A 126 17.44 3.67 3.48
C TYR A 126 18.96 3.43 3.46
N ILE A 127 19.41 2.38 2.74
CA ILE A 127 20.84 2.08 2.57
C ILE A 127 21.54 3.19 1.78
N GLY A 128 20.88 3.77 0.77
CA GLY A 128 21.45 4.86 -0.04
C GLY A 128 21.73 6.15 0.71
N ARG A 129 21.20 6.33 1.93
CA ARG A 129 21.47 7.53 2.74
C ARG A 129 22.82 7.49 3.45
N LYS A 130 23.34 6.29 3.76
CA LYS A 130 24.58 6.09 4.55
C LYS A 130 25.00 4.63 4.56
N LYS A 131 26.28 4.37 4.87
CA LYS A 131 26.75 3.03 5.24
C LYS A 131 26.00 2.54 6.50
N VAL A 132 25.38 1.37 6.44
CA VAL A 132 24.53 0.81 7.52
C VAL A 132 24.93 -0.61 7.88
N ARG A 133 24.56 -1.07 9.08
CA ARG A 133 24.61 -2.50 9.43
C ARG A 133 23.21 -3.09 9.45
N VAL A 134 23.11 -4.42 9.43
CA VAL A 134 21.83 -5.14 9.60
C VAL A 134 21.05 -4.66 10.83
N ARG A 135 21.74 -4.39 11.95
CA ARG A 135 21.11 -3.87 13.17
C ARG A 135 20.47 -2.49 13.00
N ASP A 136 21.03 -1.65 12.13
CA ASP A 136 20.51 -0.31 11.87
C ASP A 136 19.22 -0.38 11.06
N ILE A 137 19.17 -1.24 10.03
CA ILE A 137 17.94 -1.52 9.26
C ILE A 137 16.82 -2.02 10.19
N ILE A 138 17.13 -2.97 11.07
CA ILE A 138 16.15 -3.53 12.01
C ILE A 138 15.70 -2.49 13.04
N ARG A 139 16.61 -1.67 13.55
CA ARG A 139 16.30 -0.64 14.54
C ARG A 139 15.44 0.46 13.93
N ASP A 140 15.83 0.97 12.76
CA ASP A 140 15.24 2.16 12.17
C ASP A 140 13.96 1.78 11.40
N LEU A 141 14.06 1.02 10.30
CA LEU A 141 12.89 0.61 9.52
C LEU A 141 11.99 -0.36 10.28
N GLY A 142 12.57 -1.33 10.98
CA GLY A 142 11.80 -2.27 11.81
C GLY A 142 11.17 -1.60 13.03
N GLY A 143 11.81 -0.56 13.58
CA GLY A 143 11.25 0.27 14.65
C GLY A 143 10.04 1.08 14.17
N GLU A 144 10.15 1.74 13.02
CA GLU A 144 9.01 2.46 12.42
C GLU A 144 7.84 1.53 12.09
N MET A 145 8.11 0.33 11.54
CA MET A 145 7.04 -0.65 11.31
C MET A 145 6.33 -1.06 12.60
N LYS A 146 7.05 -1.15 13.74
CA LYS A 146 6.41 -1.40 15.04
C LYS A 146 5.46 -0.28 15.42
N GLU A 147 5.87 0.97 15.28
CA GLU A 147 5.02 2.13 15.56
C GLU A 147 3.79 2.14 14.65
N TYR A 148 3.99 2.05 13.35
CA TYR A 148 2.90 2.08 12.39
C TYR A 148 1.97 0.87 12.51
N SER A 149 2.46 -0.30 12.93
CA SER A 149 1.60 -1.45 13.19
C SER A 149 0.57 -1.20 14.30
N MET A 150 0.92 -0.38 15.30
CA MET A 150 -0.01 0.04 16.35
C MET A 150 -1.06 1.01 15.78
N LYS A 151 -0.62 1.98 14.96
CA LYS A 151 -1.53 2.90 14.23
C LYS A 151 -2.50 2.12 13.33
N MET A 152 -2.02 1.16 12.54
CA MET A 152 -2.87 0.29 11.69
C MET A 152 -3.91 -0.50 12.51
N LYS A 153 -3.55 -0.95 13.72
CA LYS A 153 -4.52 -1.61 14.61
C LYS A 153 -5.59 -0.63 15.08
N ARG A 154 -5.18 0.53 15.61
CA ARG A 154 -6.08 1.57 16.12
C ARG A 154 -7.02 2.08 15.02
N TYR A 155 -6.48 2.37 13.83
CA TYR A 155 -7.23 2.83 12.67
C TYR A 155 -8.06 1.72 12.00
N GLY A 156 -8.05 0.51 12.56
CA GLY A 156 -8.93 -0.58 12.13
C GLY A 156 -8.50 -1.31 10.87
N LEU A 157 -7.35 -1.00 10.26
CA LEU A 157 -6.84 -1.70 9.07
C LEU A 157 -6.67 -3.20 9.34
N LEU A 158 -6.08 -3.57 10.49
CA LEU A 158 -5.88 -4.99 10.83
C LEU A 158 -7.20 -5.73 11.07
N LYS A 159 -8.19 -5.04 11.66
CA LYS A 159 -9.56 -5.57 11.86
C LYS A 159 -10.27 -5.74 10.52
N ALA A 160 -10.13 -4.78 9.60
CA ALA A 160 -10.72 -4.83 8.27
C ALA A 160 -10.21 -6.01 7.43
N LEU A 161 -8.95 -6.42 7.65
CA LEU A 161 -8.34 -7.62 7.06
C LEU A 161 -8.76 -8.93 7.75
N GLY A 162 -9.70 -8.91 8.70
CA GLY A 162 -10.15 -10.08 9.44
C GLY A 162 -9.13 -10.63 10.44
N GLY A 163 -8.04 -9.91 10.69
CA GLY A 163 -6.91 -10.40 11.48
C GLY A 163 -6.95 -10.02 12.95
N ARG A 164 -6.79 -11.00 13.85
CA ARG A 164 -6.38 -10.77 15.25
C ARG A 164 -4.85 -10.69 15.36
N ARG A 165 -4.23 -9.86 14.53
CA ARG A 165 -2.76 -9.76 14.51
C ARG A 165 -2.25 -9.13 15.80
N ARG A 166 -1.29 -9.81 16.42
CA ARG A 166 -0.55 -9.25 17.57
C ARG A 166 0.34 -8.12 17.07
N VAL A 167 0.27 -7.00 17.77
CA VAL A 167 1.10 -5.81 17.58
C VAL A 167 1.87 -5.56 18.87
N PRO A 168 3.03 -4.87 18.83
CA PRO A 168 3.69 -4.34 17.63
C PRO A 168 4.41 -5.43 16.80
N PHE A 169 4.55 -5.22 15.50
CA PHE A 169 5.37 -6.09 14.63
C PHE A 169 6.36 -5.28 13.78
N ALA A 170 7.53 -5.87 13.52
CA ALA A 170 8.60 -5.23 12.75
C ALA A 170 8.71 -5.71 11.29
N LYS A 171 7.83 -6.61 10.84
CA LYS A 171 7.88 -7.14 9.47
C LYS A 171 7.57 -6.02 8.45
N PRO A 172 8.25 -6.00 7.29
CA PRO A 172 9.19 -7.02 6.82
C PRO A 172 10.66 -6.77 7.25
N TYR A 173 10.94 -5.77 8.08
CA TYR A 173 12.30 -5.42 8.52
C TYR A 173 12.68 -6.01 9.88
N ASN A 174 12.18 -7.21 10.20
CA ASN A 174 12.61 -7.91 11.41
C ASN A 174 13.95 -8.63 11.16
N SER A 175 14.61 -9.08 12.24
CA SER A 175 15.93 -9.72 12.15
C SER A 175 15.96 -10.91 11.18
N PHE A 176 14.93 -11.76 11.22
CA PHE A 176 14.87 -12.94 10.36
C PHE A 176 14.80 -12.56 8.87
N VAL A 177 13.88 -11.67 8.49
CA VAL A 177 13.64 -11.33 7.08
C VAL A 177 14.79 -10.49 6.52
N VAL A 178 15.34 -9.55 7.29
CA VAL A 178 16.48 -8.74 6.81
C VAL A 178 17.69 -9.63 6.53
N ARG A 179 18.02 -10.55 7.47
CA ARG A 179 19.21 -11.41 7.36
C ARG A 179 19.07 -12.52 6.32
N ASN A 180 17.91 -13.15 6.25
CA ASN A 180 17.72 -14.36 5.44
C ASN A 180 17.09 -14.09 4.08
N PHE A 181 16.59 -12.88 3.84
CA PHE A 181 15.93 -12.55 2.58
C PHE A 181 16.47 -11.26 1.96
N PHE A 182 16.24 -10.10 2.59
CA PHE A 182 16.53 -8.83 1.91
C PHE A 182 18.02 -8.62 1.62
N VAL A 183 18.90 -8.84 2.60
CA VAL A 183 20.35 -8.65 2.39
C VAL A 183 20.91 -9.65 1.38
N PRO A 184 20.61 -10.96 1.46
CA PRO A 184 20.98 -11.91 0.40
C PRO A 184 20.46 -11.50 -0.97
N LEU A 185 19.19 -11.09 -1.10
CA LEU A 185 18.61 -10.65 -2.37
C LEU A 185 19.35 -9.45 -2.94
N LEU A 186 19.61 -8.41 -2.15
CA LEU A 186 20.33 -7.22 -2.61
C LEU A 186 21.75 -7.56 -3.10
N ARG A 187 22.43 -8.48 -2.41
CA ARG A 187 23.76 -8.97 -2.79
C ARG A 187 23.71 -9.77 -4.09
N GLU A 188 22.76 -10.68 -4.22
CA GLU A 188 22.56 -11.50 -5.43
C GLU A 188 22.22 -10.65 -6.66
N LEU A 189 21.50 -9.55 -6.47
CA LEU A 189 21.23 -8.57 -7.53
C LEU A 189 22.42 -7.64 -7.83
N GLY A 190 23.50 -7.69 -7.04
CA GLY A 190 24.66 -6.81 -7.19
C GLY A 190 24.35 -5.34 -6.87
N LEU A 191 23.41 -5.08 -5.96
CA LEU A 191 22.97 -3.72 -5.60
C LEU A 191 23.66 -3.18 -4.33
N VAL A 192 24.34 -4.05 -3.60
CA VAL A 192 25.04 -3.67 -2.37
C VAL A 192 26.39 -4.34 -2.30
N ASP A 193 27.35 -3.61 -1.75
CA ASP A 193 28.64 -4.12 -1.32
C ASP A 193 28.66 -4.32 0.19
N ILE A 194 29.44 -5.30 0.64
CA ILE A 194 29.58 -5.64 2.06
C ILE A 194 31.05 -5.54 2.45
N ASP A 195 31.35 -4.60 3.33
CA ASP A 195 32.67 -4.40 3.94
C ASP A 195 32.58 -4.68 5.45
N GLY A 196 33.10 -5.85 5.85
CA GLY A 196 32.94 -6.41 7.18
C GLY A 196 31.46 -6.62 7.52
N SER A 197 30.95 -5.85 8.50
CA SER A 197 29.52 -5.90 8.91
C SER A 197 28.66 -4.80 8.28
N SER A 198 29.27 -3.97 7.44
CA SER A 198 28.64 -2.78 6.88
C SER A 198 28.17 -3.04 5.46
N ILE A 199 27.02 -2.46 5.12
CA ILE A 199 26.31 -2.57 3.86
C ILE A 199 26.16 -1.15 3.30
N TYR A 200 26.46 -0.97 2.03
CA TYR A 200 26.26 0.26 1.28
C TYR A 200 25.88 -0.09 -0.16
N LEU A 201 25.27 0.85 -0.88
CA LEU A 201 24.89 0.62 -2.27
C LEU A 201 26.16 0.50 -3.14
N SER A 202 26.15 -0.46 -4.06
CA SER A 202 27.15 -0.55 -5.14
C SER A 202 26.91 0.56 -6.17
N PHE A 203 27.74 0.65 -7.21
CA PHE A 203 27.51 1.55 -8.32
C PHE A 203 26.13 1.34 -8.97
N GLU A 204 25.76 0.09 -9.27
CA GLU A 204 24.45 -0.26 -9.82
C GLU A 204 23.31 0.03 -8.82
N GLY A 205 23.57 -0.11 -7.52
CA GLY A 205 22.62 0.27 -6.47
C GLY A 205 22.35 1.78 -6.43
N LEU A 206 23.38 2.59 -6.64
CA LEU A 206 23.28 4.05 -6.72
C LEU A 206 22.55 4.49 -8.00
N GLU A 207 22.92 3.95 -9.16
CA GLU A 207 22.21 4.22 -10.43
C GLU A 207 20.73 3.84 -10.32
N LEU A 208 20.44 2.70 -9.67
CA LEU A 208 19.07 2.31 -9.40
C LEU A 208 18.35 3.35 -8.55
N LEU A 209 18.96 3.79 -7.45
CA LEU A 209 18.38 4.77 -6.53
C LEU A 209 18.04 6.08 -7.23
N GLU A 210 18.92 6.56 -8.12
CA GLU A 210 18.68 7.74 -8.96
C GLU A 210 17.50 7.55 -9.91
N GLY A 211 17.35 6.34 -10.47
CA GLY A 211 16.23 5.98 -11.33
C GLY A 211 14.90 5.71 -10.61
N ILE A 212 14.91 5.48 -9.28
CA ILE A 212 13.68 5.32 -8.48
C ILE A 212 13.09 6.71 -8.23
N ASP A 213 12.27 7.17 -9.18
CA ASP A 213 11.46 8.37 -9.03
C ASP A 213 10.69 8.33 -7.69
N VAL A 214 10.85 9.39 -6.88
CA VAL A 214 9.96 9.64 -5.75
C VAL A 214 8.68 10.17 -6.34
N ALA A 215 7.93 9.26 -6.97
CA ALA A 215 6.72 9.61 -7.66
C ALA A 215 5.84 10.41 -6.69
N ARG A 216 5.59 11.68 -7.03
CA ARG A 216 4.63 12.54 -6.33
C ARG A 216 3.21 11.95 -6.38
N THR A 217 3.03 10.95 -7.25
CA THR A 217 1.79 10.28 -7.56
C THR A 217 1.96 8.75 -7.51
N LEU A 218 1.07 8.05 -6.80
CA LEU A 218 1.08 6.60 -6.66
C LEU A 218 -0.18 5.99 -7.26
N VAL A 219 -0.03 5.00 -8.15
CA VAL A 219 -1.15 4.15 -8.56
C VAL A 219 -1.39 3.09 -7.48
N LEU A 220 -2.56 3.13 -6.88
CA LEU A 220 -3.00 2.18 -5.85
C LEU A 220 -3.94 1.14 -6.45
N ARG A 221 -3.67 -0.13 -6.14
CA ARG A 221 -4.52 -1.27 -6.48
C ARG A 221 -5.17 -1.79 -5.21
N ASN A 222 -6.50 -1.76 -5.17
CA ASN A 222 -7.27 -2.32 -4.07
C ASN A 222 -7.63 -3.77 -4.40
N ALA A 223 -7.60 -4.64 -3.40
CA ALA A 223 -8.04 -6.03 -3.49
C ALA A 223 -8.48 -6.51 -2.09
N PRO A 224 -9.22 -7.65 -1.97
CA PRO A 224 -9.66 -8.17 -0.67
C PRO A 224 -8.58 -8.26 0.42
N PHE A 225 -7.36 -8.58 0.02
CA PHE A 225 -6.21 -8.76 0.92
C PHE A 225 -5.30 -7.51 1.01
N ALA A 226 -5.63 -6.45 0.27
CA ALA A 226 -4.88 -5.21 0.16
C ALA A 226 -5.84 -4.01 0.01
N PRO A 227 -6.49 -3.56 1.11
CA PRO A 227 -7.45 -2.46 1.12
C PRO A 227 -6.76 -1.10 1.03
N THR A 228 -6.03 -0.85 -0.06
CA THR A 228 -5.18 0.33 -0.25
C THR A 228 -5.99 1.61 -0.38
N ALA A 229 -7.24 1.54 -0.87
CA ALA A 229 -8.12 2.71 -0.92
C ALA A 229 -8.49 3.21 0.48
N LEU A 230 -8.76 2.30 1.43
CA LEU A 230 -9.01 2.68 2.83
C LEU A 230 -7.81 3.42 3.42
N VAL A 231 -6.61 2.89 3.20
CA VAL A 231 -5.37 3.51 3.67
C VAL A 231 -5.16 4.88 3.04
N ALA A 232 -5.47 5.04 1.76
CA ALA A 232 -5.36 6.31 1.04
C ALA A 232 -6.29 7.38 1.64
N TYR A 233 -7.56 7.05 1.86
CA TYR A 233 -8.51 7.96 2.52
C TYR A 233 -8.03 8.35 3.93
N GLN A 234 -7.53 7.39 4.71
CA GLN A 234 -6.97 7.63 6.05
C GLN A 234 -5.72 8.51 6.02
N GLN A 235 -4.83 8.32 5.05
CA GLN A 235 -3.65 9.16 4.88
C GLN A 235 -4.03 10.59 4.51
N THR A 236 -4.98 10.77 3.59
CA THR A 236 -5.47 12.11 3.23
C THR A 236 -6.04 12.86 4.42
N LEU A 237 -6.78 12.17 5.27
CA LEU A 237 -7.27 12.77 6.52
C LEU A 237 -6.12 13.16 7.46
N LEU A 238 -5.13 12.28 7.65
CA LEU A 238 -3.96 12.55 8.50
C LEU A 238 -3.11 13.74 8.03
N ASP A 239 -3.04 13.95 6.71
CA ASP A 239 -2.27 15.05 6.11
C ASP A 239 -3.07 16.37 6.06
N SER A 240 -4.35 16.35 6.41
CA SER A 240 -5.22 17.53 6.41
C SER A 240 -4.92 18.44 7.60
N LYS A 241 -5.03 19.77 7.41
CA LYS A 241 -4.74 20.79 8.44
C LYS A 241 -5.91 21.70 8.78
N ASP A 242 -6.62 22.18 7.76
CA ASP A 242 -7.72 23.14 7.97
C ASP A 242 -9.04 22.50 7.55
N GLU A 243 -9.02 21.85 6.38
CA GLU A 243 -10.15 21.14 5.81
C GLU A 243 -9.77 19.75 5.33
N PHE A 244 -10.73 18.83 5.41
CA PHE A 244 -10.70 17.54 4.73
C PHE A 244 -11.98 17.39 3.91
N ILE A 245 -11.83 17.22 2.60
CA ILE A 245 -12.96 17.02 1.69
C ILE A 245 -13.01 15.54 1.32
N LEU A 246 -14.19 14.93 1.48
CA LEU A 246 -14.49 13.55 1.09
C LEU A 246 -15.71 13.52 0.19
N ILE A 247 -15.52 13.13 -1.06
CA ILE A 247 -16.57 13.02 -2.06
C ILE A 247 -16.80 11.55 -2.35
N SER A 248 -18.01 11.06 -2.14
CA SER A 248 -18.38 9.69 -2.53
C SER A 248 -19.89 9.56 -2.74
N PRO A 249 -20.35 8.93 -3.84
CA PRO A 249 -21.79 8.78 -4.09
C PRO A 249 -22.51 7.93 -3.06
N TRP A 250 -21.77 6.97 -2.47
CA TRP A 250 -22.32 6.01 -1.52
C TRP A 250 -21.39 5.86 -0.32
N VAL A 251 -21.98 6.01 0.86
CA VAL A 251 -21.28 5.90 2.13
C VAL A 251 -22.06 4.98 3.06
N ASN A 252 -21.36 4.12 3.81
CA ASN A 252 -21.96 3.32 4.87
C ASN A 252 -21.09 3.33 6.14
N SER A 253 -21.22 2.31 7.01
CA SER A 253 -20.41 2.18 8.24
C SER A 253 -18.89 2.16 8.00
N MET A 254 -18.42 2.02 6.76
CA MET A 254 -17.00 2.20 6.45
C MET A 254 -16.49 3.64 6.64
N LEU A 255 -17.37 4.64 6.68
CA LEU A 255 -16.96 6.02 7.01
C LEU A 255 -16.25 6.07 8.36
N GLU A 256 -16.74 5.30 9.34
CA GLU A 256 -16.12 5.21 10.66
C GLU A 256 -14.66 4.74 10.56
N TYR A 257 -14.35 3.78 9.68
CA TYR A 257 -12.97 3.33 9.46
C TYR A 257 -12.12 4.38 8.76
N VAL A 258 -12.69 5.13 7.81
CA VAL A 258 -11.98 6.25 7.15
C VAL A 258 -11.61 7.33 8.16
N MET A 259 -12.52 7.61 9.11
CA MET A 259 -12.41 8.71 10.07
C MET A 259 -11.64 8.34 11.35
N LYS A 260 -11.39 7.06 11.63
CA LYS A 260 -10.61 6.63 12.81
C LYS A 260 -9.26 7.32 13.06
N PRO A 261 -8.52 7.79 12.05
CA PRO A 261 -7.29 8.55 12.29
C PRO A 261 -7.50 9.94 12.91
N MET A 262 -8.75 10.43 13.03
CA MET A 262 -9.08 11.76 13.56
C MET A 262 -8.39 12.08 14.89
N ASP A 263 -8.26 11.12 15.80
CA ASP A 263 -7.61 11.32 17.11
C ASP A 263 -6.13 11.76 17.01
N ASP A 264 -5.48 11.50 15.87
CA ASP A 264 -4.08 11.86 15.60
C ASP A 264 -3.96 13.12 14.71
N VAL A 265 -5.09 13.68 14.25
CA VAL A 265 -5.12 14.90 13.44
C VAL A 265 -5.01 16.10 14.38
N LYS A 266 -3.94 16.89 14.23
CA LYS A 266 -3.58 17.94 15.20
C LYS A 266 -4.37 19.23 15.06
N LYS A 267 -4.75 19.57 13.83
CA LYS A 267 -5.50 20.76 13.45
C LYS A 267 -6.38 20.29 12.31
N LEU A 268 -7.69 20.39 12.48
CA LEU A 268 -8.68 20.23 11.43
C LEU A 268 -9.91 20.99 11.90
N GLU A 269 -10.28 22.02 11.17
CA GLU A 269 -11.39 22.89 11.58
C GLU A 269 -12.71 22.35 11.07
N ASN A 270 -12.71 21.82 9.84
CA ASN A 270 -13.92 21.31 9.23
C ASN A 270 -13.69 20.11 8.33
N ILE A 271 -14.74 19.30 8.21
CA ILE A 271 -14.81 18.15 7.32
C ILE A 271 -15.99 18.35 6.38
N ILE A 272 -15.71 18.32 5.08
CA ILE A 272 -16.71 18.45 4.04
C ILE A 272 -16.97 17.07 3.43
N ILE A 273 -18.20 16.59 3.52
CA ILE A 273 -18.61 15.32 2.93
C ILE A 273 -19.64 15.57 1.83
N VAL A 274 -19.33 15.17 0.61
CA VAL A 274 -20.23 15.31 -0.56
C VAL A 274 -20.77 13.95 -0.95
N LEU A 275 -22.09 13.83 -0.97
CA LEU A 275 -22.84 12.60 -1.19
C LEU A 275 -23.76 12.72 -2.39
N ARG A 276 -24.19 11.57 -2.94
CA ARG A 276 -25.27 11.54 -3.94
C ARG A 276 -26.66 11.45 -3.29
N ASN A 277 -26.78 10.68 -2.21
CA ASN A 277 -28.07 10.32 -1.63
C ASN A 277 -28.17 10.81 -0.19
N GLU A 278 -29.30 11.45 0.11
CA GLU A 278 -29.59 11.96 1.45
C GLU A 278 -29.74 10.86 2.51
N ARG A 279 -30.16 9.66 2.11
CA ARG A 279 -30.23 8.50 3.03
C ARG A 279 -28.88 8.15 3.67
N ASP A 280 -27.78 8.55 3.05
CA ASP A 280 -26.43 8.27 3.56
C ASP A 280 -26.01 9.31 4.63
N ILE A 281 -26.77 10.40 4.82
CA ILE A 281 -26.50 11.45 5.83
C ILE A 281 -26.53 10.88 7.25
N ASP A 282 -27.35 9.88 7.54
CA ASP A 282 -27.39 9.27 8.87
C ASP A 282 -26.06 8.58 9.23
N HIS A 283 -25.35 8.02 8.25
CA HIS A 283 -23.99 7.53 8.46
C HIS A 283 -23.02 8.66 8.77
N VAL A 284 -23.17 9.81 8.10
CA VAL A 284 -22.35 11.00 8.37
C VAL A 284 -22.61 11.55 9.77
N LYS A 285 -23.88 11.73 10.16
CA LYS A 285 -24.26 12.23 11.49
C LYS A 285 -23.69 11.37 12.62
N ARG A 286 -23.85 10.05 12.51
CA ARG A 286 -23.26 9.10 13.47
C ARG A 286 -21.73 9.17 13.51
N CYS A 287 -21.09 9.43 12.38
CA CYS A 287 -19.63 9.53 12.36
C CYS A 287 -19.14 10.85 12.91
N ALA A 288 -19.84 11.95 12.62
CA ALA A 288 -19.54 13.28 13.11
C ALA A 288 -19.68 13.37 14.63
N SER A 289 -20.66 12.69 15.23
CA SER A 289 -20.86 12.68 16.69
C SER A 289 -19.75 11.99 17.48
N MET A 290 -18.75 11.40 16.82
CA MET A 290 -17.59 10.78 17.49
C MET A 290 -16.41 11.74 17.67
N TYR A 291 -16.44 12.91 17.01
CA TYR A 291 -15.29 13.82 16.96
C TYR A 291 -15.76 15.26 17.13
N ASP A 292 -15.00 16.04 17.89
CA ASP A 292 -15.24 17.47 18.08
C ASP A 292 -14.71 18.27 16.88
N VAL A 293 -15.42 18.16 15.74
CA VAL A 293 -15.09 18.84 14.49
C VAL A 293 -16.37 19.24 13.76
N GLU A 294 -16.36 20.39 13.09
CA GLU A 294 -17.50 20.80 12.27
C GLU A 294 -17.60 19.89 11.03
N VAL A 295 -18.73 19.23 10.85
CA VAL A 295 -18.98 18.40 9.66
C VAL A 295 -20.05 19.06 8.78
N ARG A 296 -19.68 19.38 7.55
CA ARG A 296 -20.58 19.91 6.52
C ARG A 296 -20.88 18.81 5.52
N ALA A 297 -22.15 18.47 5.34
CA ALA A 297 -22.55 17.48 4.35
C ALA A 297 -23.35 18.12 3.21
N TYR A 298 -23.00 17.79 1.98
CA TYR A 298 -23.63 18.28 0.76
C TYR A 298 -24.21 17.11 -0.03
N VAL A 299 -25.38 17.31 -0.64
CA VAL A 299 -26.01 16.31 -1.52
C VAL A 299 -26.05 16.87 -2.94
N VAL A 300 -25.38 16.18 -3.85
CA VAL A 300 -25.23 16.56 -5.26
C VAL A 300 -25.88 15.51 -6.15
N ASP A 301 -26.79 15.93 -7.01
CA ASP A 301 -27.42 15.03 -7.97
C ASP A 301 -26.41 14.51 -8.99
N ARG A 302 -26.59 13.27 -9.44
CA ARG A 302 -25.71 12.61 -10.43
C ARG A 302 -24.23 12.55 -10.02
N LEU A 303 -23.88 12.72 -8.74
CA LEU A 303 -22.53 12.55 -8.25
C LEU A 303 -22.02 11.12 -8.51
N HIS A 304 -20.88 11.00 -9.19
CA HIS A 304 -20.19 9.72 -9.41
C HIS A 304 -18.70 9.75 -9.04
N ALA A 305 -18.13 10.92 -8.75
CA ALA A 305 -16.72 11.05 -8.36
C ALA A 305 -16.45 10.40 -6.99
N LYS A 306 -15.25 9.83 -6.81
CA LYS A 306 -14.75 9.41 -5.49
C LYS A 306 -13.38 10.03 -5.26
N LEU A 307 -13.35 10.99 -4.34
CA LEU A 307 -12.20 11.84 -4.10
C LEU A 307 -12.06 12.08 -2.61
N SER A 308 -10.83 12.13 -2.12
CA SER A 308 -10.52 12.85 -0.88
C SER A 308 -9.36 13.80 -1.11
N CYS A 309 -9.42 14.99 -0.53
CA CYS A 309 -8.36 15.98 -0.68
C CYS A 309 -8.36 16.99 0.47
N SER A 310 -7.26 17.73 0.55
CA SER A 310 -7.09 18.92 1.37
C SER A 310 -6.20 19.90 0.60
N SER A 311 -6.47 21.20 0.68
CA SER A 311 -5.67 22.25 0.02
C SER A 311 -4.20 22.18 0.42
N MET A 312 -3.93 21.87 1.69
CA MET A 312 -2.59 21.83 2.29
C MET A 312 -2.16 20.41 2.68
N GLY A 313 -2.61 19.40 1.93
CA GLY A 313 -2.34 17.98 2.21
C GLY A 313 -2.29 17.12 0.95
N SER A 314 -2.47 15.81 1.12
CA SER A 314 -2.49 14.85 0.00
C SER A 314 -3.86 14.81 -0.69
N ALA A 315 -3.97 14.03 -1.77
CA ALA A 315 -5.26 13.72 -2.38
C ALA A 315 -5.32 12.28 -2.87
N PHE A 316 -6.52 11.71 -2.91
CA PHE A 316 -6.80 10.40 -3.46
C PHE A 316 -8.01 10.45 -4.38
N LEU A 317 -7.82 10.13 -5.65
CA LEU A 317 -8.87 9.99 -6.66
C LEU A 317 -8.96 8.52 -7.08
N GLY A 318 -10.14 7.91 -7.05
CA GLY A 318 -10.25 6.50 -7.41
C GLY A 318 -11.65 6.01 -7.75
N SER A 319 -11.78 4.70 -7.94
CA SER A 319 -13.06 4.04 -8.23
C SER A 319 -13.82 3.58 -6.98
N ALA A 320 -13.13 3.48 -5.83
CA ALA A 320 -13.69 2.94 -4.60
C ALA A 320 -14.63 3.91 -3.88
N ASN A 321 -15.89 3.51 -3.71
CA ASN A 321 -16.84 4.20 -2.82
C ASN A 321 -16.52 3.90 -1.34
N ILE A 322 -17.08 4.68 -0.41
CA ILE A 322 -16.92 4.44 1.04
C ILE A 322 -17.91 3.37 1.51
N THR A 323 -17.75 2.17 0.94
CA THR A 323 -18.56 1.00 1.24
C THR A 323 -17.68 -0.20 1.53
N LYS A 324 -18.22 -1.17 2.27
CA LYS A 324 -17.50 -2.41 2.60
C LYS A 324 -17.09 -3.19 1.34
N GLY A 325 -17.94 -3.18 0.31
CA GLY A 325 -17.65 -3.83 -0.98
C GLY A 325 -16.44 -3.21 -1.65
N SER A 326 -16.51 -1.91 -1.95
CA SER A 326 -15.42 -1.20 -2.63
C SER A 326 -14.11 -1.21 -1.85
N LEU A 327 -14.13 -0.90 -0.55
CA LEU A 327 -12.89 -0.77 0.21
C LEU A 327 -12.24 -2.12 0.54
N LEU A 328 -13.01 -3.18 0.80
CA LEU A 328 -12.49 -4.42 1.38
C LEU A 328 -12.68 -5.68 0.53
N LYS A 329 -13.45 -5.64 -0.57
CA LYS A 329 -13.78 -6.85 -1.35
C LYS A 329 -13.52 -6.70 -2.85
N ASN A 330 -13.70 -5.51 -3.40
CA ASN A 330 -13.60 -5.33 -4.83
C ASN A 330 -12.17 -5.01 -5.26
N TYR A 331 -11.86 -5.38 -6.50
CA TYR A 331 -10.73 -4.79 -7.20
C TYR A 331 -11.10 -3.36 -7.58
N GLU A 332 -10.35 -2.40 -7.04
CA GLU A 332 -10.51 -0.97 -7.31
C GLU A 332 -9.15 -0.40 -7.70
N VAL A 333 -9.17 0.74 -8.38
CA VAL A 333 -7.95 1.47 -8.74
C VAL A 333 -8.09 2.92 -8.29
N GLY A 334 -6.96 3.52 -7.95
CA GLY A 334 -6.92 4.95 -7.71
C GLY A 334 -5.52 5.50 -7.82
N VAL A 335 -5.45 6.82 -7.76
CA VAL A 335 -4.25 7.62 -7.84
C VAL A 335 -4.16 8.44 -6.56
N PHE A 336 -3.07 8.27 -5.83
CA PHE A 336 -2.76 9.03 -4.63
C PHE A 336 -1.69 10.07 -4.94
N TYR A 337 -1.97 11.33 -4.67
CA TYR A 337 -1.04 12.43 -4.81
C TYR A 337 -0.50 12.81 -3.44
N MET A 338 0.82 12.84 -3.27
CA MET A 338 1.46 13.24 -2.01
C MET A 338 1.16 14.69 -1.63
N SER A 339 0.85 15.52 -2.63
CA SER A 339 0.32 16.88 -2.47
C SER A 339 -0.86 17.02 -3.41
N CYS A 340 -1.97 17.59 -2.93
CA CYS A 340 -3.17 17.79 -3.73
C CYS A 340 -2.86 18.74 -4.91
N PRO A 341 -3.14 18.32 -6.16
CA PRO A 341 -3.11 19.23 -7.30
C PRO A 341 -4.18 20.32 -7.15
N GLU A 342 -3.83 21.57 -7.47
CA GLU A 342 -4.74 22.72 -7.34
C GLU A 342 -6.02 22.52 -8.16
N GLU A 343 -5.92 21.96 -9.37
CA GLU A 343 -7.06 21.70 -10.24
C GLU A 343 -7.98 20.62 -9.66
N LEU A 344 -7.41 19.61 -8.98
CA LEU A 344 -8.21 18.57 -8.32
C LEU A 344 -8.95 19.12 -7.10
N PHE A 345 -8.32 20.05 -6.38
CA PHE A 345 -8.93 20.74 -5.26
C PHE A 345 -10.05 21.69 -5.73
N ALA A 346 -9.82 22.49 -6.77
CA ALA A 346 -10.83 23.35 -7.39
C ALA A 346 -12.04 22.55 -7.87
N LEU A 347 -11.81 21.40 -8.53
CA LEU A 347 -12.87 20.50 -8.96
C LEU A 347 -13.74 19.98 -7.79
N ALA A 348 -13.16 19.80 -6.60
CA ALA A 348 -13.94 19.40 -5.42
C ALA A 348 -14.94 20.50 -5.02
N TYR A 349 -14.54 21.76 -5.09
CA TYR A 349 -15.42 22.91 -4.83
C TYR A 349 -16.46 23.12 -5.92
N ASP A 350 -16.14 22.87 -7.19
CA ASP A 350 -17.11 22.87 -8.28
C ASP A 350 -18.20 21.81 -8.09
N MET A 351 -17.88 20.68 -7.45
CA MET A 351 -18.89 19.68 -7.08
C MET A 351 -19.74 20.15 -5.89
N ILE A 352 -19.13 20.78 -4.89
CA ILE A 352 -19.83 21.34 -3.73
C ILE A 352 -20.83 22.43 -4.15
N SER A 353 -20.47 23.28 -5.11
CA SER A 353 -21.34 24.37 -5.59
C SER A 353 -22.60 23.87 -6.31
N GLN A 354 -22.60 22.61 -6.80
CA GLN A 354 -23.74 21.95 -7.43
C GLN A 354 -24.69 21.27 -6.42
N ALA A 355 -24.47 21.46 -5.12
CA ALA A 355 -25.27 20.81 -4.09
C ALA A 355 -26.72 21.31 -4.11
N ARG A 356 -27.67 20.37 -4.13
CA ARG A 356 -29.10 20.66 -3.97
C ARG A 356 -29.56 20.74 -2.52
N ARG A 357 -28.77 20.19 -1.58
CA ARG A 357 -29.03 20.24 -0.13
C ARG A 357 -27.72 20.37 0.63
N TYR A 358 -27.80 21.02 1.78
CA TYR A 358 -26.71 21.25 2.72
C TYR A 358 -27.15 20.91 4.14
N PHE A 359 -26.25 20.30 4.90
CA PHE A 359 -26.43 19.95 6.30
C PHE A 359 -25.20 20.40 7.10
N LEU A 360 -25.43 21.24 8.09
CA LEU A 360 -24.43 21.53 9.12
C LEU A 360 -24.64 20.56 10.28
N ILE A 361 -23.63 19.74 10.55
CA ILE A 361 -23.66 18.74 11.62
C ILE A 361 -22.67 19.19 12.67
N LYS A 362 -23.20 19.74 13.77
CA LYS A 362 -22.41 20.13 14.94
C LYS A 362 -22.33 18.98 15.92
N HIS A 363 -21.16 18.81 16.54
CA HIS A 363 -21.03 17.94 17.69
C HIS A 363 -21.96 18.47 18.79
N THR A 364 -22.88 17.63 19.25
CA THR A 364 -23.72 17.91 20.42
C THR A 364 -23.11 17.13 21.57
N SER A 365 -22.47 17.86 22.48
CA SER A 365 -21.81 17.34 23.68
C SER A 365 -22.77 16.68 24.65
#